data_AF-W9ZH79-F1
#
_entry.id   AF-W9ZH79-F1
#
_cell.length_a   1.000
_cell.length_b   1.000
_cell.length_c   1.000
_cell.angle_alpha   90.00
_cell.angle_beta   90.00
_cell.angle_gamma   90.00
#
_symmetry.space_group_name_H-M   'P 1'
#
loop_
_entity.id
_entity.type
_entity.pdbx_description
1 polymer ?
#
loop_
_entity_poly.entity_id
_entity_poly.type
_entity_poly.pdbx_seq_one_letter_code
_entity_poly.pdbx_strand_id
1 'polypeptide(L)'
;MELARFIGAALEDILYMLTFSIINGFIILGVFYFAIHILPHIIRFVTPIVSPPLSRVSHAVSRLQRPRSFTLAMQPLGPVPSETYHTAFLLAQVMPVDLIPGVLDMAGFWLDVPLASRTCPITVIETTAGLEYLAVDLPETFPAKGLRSLTFTVTSKDQGWGWDNHFFNTYMNSHTWFEVVVYPSNSGPSTASSRPRLPVARKIITNVHAGREYKTHTVRWSHDDKDEEIGKLVRSIRGGTRIALTVWAHYPAWVNDVRSARIDCQVNAVRKM
;
A
#
# COMPACT_ATOMS: atom_id res chain seq x y z
N MET A 1 83.06 -5.37 -31.31
CA MET A 1 82.28 -4.56 -30.36
C MET A 1 80.81 -4.46 -30.78
N GLU A 2 80.51 -4.32 -32.08
CA GLU A 2 79.12 -4.23 -32.58
C GLU A 2 78.31 -5.53 -32.42
N LEU A 3 78.94 -6.70 -32.60
CA LEU A 3 78.25 -8.00 -32.45
C LEU A 3 77.71 -8.22 -31.02
N ALA A 4 78.45 -7.80 -29.99
CA ALA A 4 78.03 -7.92 -28.60
C ALA A 4 76.84 -6.99 -28.28
N ARG A 5 76.79 -5.80 -28.88
CA ARG A 5 75.64 -4.88 -28.74
C ARG A 5 74.40 -5.41 -29.45
N PHE A 6 74.57 -6.01 -30.63
CA PHE A 6 73.46 -6.60 -31.38
C PHE A 6 72.84 -7.80 -30.64
N ILE A 7 73.67 -8.66 -30.05
CA ILE A 7 73.21 -9.80 -29.25
C ILE A 7 72.51 -9.31 -27.97
N GLY A 8 73.02 -8.25 -27.32
CA GLY A 8 72.38 -7.64 -26.16
C GLY A 8 70.98 -7.10 -26.44
N ALA A 9 70.82 -6.34 -27.54
CA ALA A 9 69.52 -5.80 -27.94
C ALA A 9 68.50 -6.90 -28.28
N ALA A 10 68.93 -7.94 -29.01
CA ALA A 10 68.07 -9.07 -29.32
C ALA A 10 67.62 -9.86 -28.07
N LEU A 11 68.49 -9.97 -27.05
CA LEU A 11 68.15 -10.61 -25.78
C LEU A 11 67.16 -9.80 -24.96
N GLU A 12 67.29 -8.47 -24.95
CA GLU A 12 66.32 -7.59 -24.29
C GLU A 12 64.94 -7.70 -24.94
N ASP A 13 64.85 -7.68 -26.27
CA ASP A 13 63.57 -7.83 -26.99
C ASP A 13 62.90 -9.18 -26.72
N ILE A 14 63.68 -10.27 -26.68
CA ILE A 14 63.17 -11.61 -26.33
C ILE A 14 62.65 -11.64 -24.89
N LEU A 15 63.37 -11.01 -23.96
CA LEU A 15 62.96 -10.94 -22.56
C LEU A 15 61.68 -10.11 -22.38
N TYR A 16 61.55 -9.00 -23.11
CA TYR A 16 60.32 -8.19 -23.13
C TYR A 16 59.12 -8.97 -23.70
N MET A 17 59.32 -9.70 -24.80
CA MET A 17 58.26 -10.53 -25.38
C MET A 17 57.82 -11.66 -24.43
N LEU A 18 58.77 -12.30 -23.75
CA LEU A 18 58.48 -13.38 -22.79
C LEU A 18 57.72 -12.85 -21.56
N THR A 19 58.17 -11.74 -20.99
CA THR A 19 57.52 -11.13 -19.81
C THR A 19 56.12 -10.63 -20.14
N PHE A 20 55.92 -10.00 -21.31
CA PHE A 20 54.59 -9.58 -21.77
C PHE A 20 53.64 -10.76 -21.97
N SER A 21 54.12 -11.88 -22.53
CA SER A 21 53.33 -13.10 -22.71
C SER A 21 52.90 -13.71 -21.36
N ILE A 22 53.81 -13.79 -20.40
CA ILE A 22 53.54 -14.33 -19.06
C ILE A 22 52.51 -13.47 -18.32
N ILE A 23 52.66 -12.14 -18.35
CA ILE A 23 51.72 -11.21 -17.70
C ILE A 23 50.32 -11.34 -18.29
N ASN A 24 50.20 -11.38 -19.62
CA ASN A 24 48.90 -11.59 -20.26
C ASN A 24 48.28 -12.94 -19.93
N GLY A 25 49.10 -14.00 -19.81
CA GLY A 25 48.64 -15.31 -19.35
C GLY A 25 48.02 -15.26 -17.95
N PHE A 26 48.65 -14.56 -17.00
CA PHE A 26 48.11 -14.38 -15.65
C PHE A 26 46.84 -13.52 -15.62
N ILE A 27 46.76 -12.47 -16.45
CA ILE A 27 45.54 -11.65 -16.56
C ILE A 27 44.39 -12.49 -17.08
N ILE A 28 44.60 -13.26 -18.16
CA ILE A 28 43.57 -14.14 -18.73
C ILE A 28 43.11 -15.17 -17.70
N LEU A 29 44.05 -15.81 -16.99
CA LEU A 29 43.74 -16.78 -15.95
C LEU A 29 42.95 -16.14 -14.79
N GLY A 30 43.32 -14.93 -14.38
CA GLY A 30 42.61 -14.16 -13.35
C GLY A 30 41.18 -13.81 -13.76
N VAL A 31 40.98 -13.39 -15.00
CA VAL A 31 39.63 -13.12 -15.56
C VAL A 31 38.80 -14.41 -15.61
N PHE A 32 39.40 -15.52 -16.03
CA PHE A 32 38.71 -16.82 -16.09
C PHE A 32 38.32 -17.31 -14.69
N TYR A 33 39.23 -17.19 -13.72
CA TYR A 33 38.97 -17.51 -12.32
C TYR A 33 37.82 -16.66 -11.76
N PHE A 34 37.84 -15.34 -12.03
CA PHE A 34 36.76 -14.43 -11.64
C PHE A 34 35.42 -14.84 -12.27
N ALA A 35 35.40 -15.13 -13.57
CA ALA A 35 34.18 -15.51 -14.30
C ALA A 35 33.58 -16.84 -13.83
N ILE A 36 34.40 -17.81 -13.44
CA ILE A 36 33.92 -19.14 -13.01
C ILE A 36 33.57 -19.17 -11.53
N HIS A 37 34.39 -18.55 -10.66
CA HIS A 37 34.25 -18.72 -9.22
C HIS A 37 33.54 -17.56 -8.53
N ILE A 38 33.71 -16.32 -9.01
CA ILE A 38 33.18 -15.14 -8.33
C ILE A 38 31.87 -14.68 -8.98
N LEU A 39 31.82 -14.63 -10.32
CA LEU A 39 30.67 -14.13 -11.07
C LEU A 39 29.37 -14.90 -10.77
N PRO A 40 29.33 -16.24 -10.63
CA PRO A 40 28.09 -16.94 -10.29
C PRO A 40 27.58 -16.61 -8.89
N HIS A 41 28.47 -16.35 -7.94
CA HIS A 41 28.08 -15.90 -6.60
C HIS A 41 27.50 -14.49 -6.63
N ILE A 42 28.11 -13.57 -7.40
CA ILE A 42 27.56 -12.22 -7.61
C ILE A 42 26.19 -12.30 -8.29
N ILE A 43 26.04 -13.09 -9.37
CA ILE A 43 24.76 -13.26 -10.07
C ILE A 43 23.70 -13.86 -9.14
N ARG A 44 24.04 -14.87 -8.32
CA ARG A 44 23.10 -15.50 -7.38
C ARG A 44 22.70 -14.57 -6.24
N PHE A 45 23.54 -13.60 -5.91
CA PHE A 45 23.25 -12.55 -4.93
C PHE A 45 22.41 -11.40 -5.53
N VAL A 46 22.63 -11.05 -6.80
CA VAL A 46 21.96 -9.92 -7.47
C VAL A 46 20.64 -10.31 -8.14
N THR A 47 20.48 -11.55 -8.61
CA THR A 47 19.25 -12.02 -9.27
C THR A 47 17.98 -11.90 -8.43
N PRO A 48 17.93 -12.20 -7.12
CA PRO A 48 16.74 -11.94 -6.31
C PRO A 48 16.47 -10.44 -6.05
N ILE A 49 17.44 -9.56 -6.32
CA ILE A 49 17.33 -8.10 -6.10
C ILE A 49 16.67 -7.40 -7.31
N VAL A 50 16.91 -7.88 -8.53
CA VAL A 50 16.40 -7.24 -9.76
C VAL A 50 14.99 -7.71 -10.14
N SER A 51 14.56 -8.88 -9.67
CA SER A 51 13.20 -9.41 -9.90
C SER A 51 12.51 -9.82 -8.60
N PRO A 52 12.14 -8.87 -7.71
CA PRO A 52 11.24 -9.17 -6.61
C PRO A 52 9.86 -9.60 -7.16
N PRO A 53 8.99 -10.23 -6.35
CA PRO A 53 7.61 -10.59 -6.68
C PRO A 53 6.67 -9.37 -6.87
N LEU A 54 7.21 -8.23 -7.31
CA LEU A 54 6.51 -7.02 -7.72
C LEU A 54 5.48 -7.29 -8.82
N SER A 55 5.75 -8.26 -9.70
CA SER A 55 4.83 -8.65 -10.77
C SER A 55 3.49 -9.17 -10.28
N ARG A 56 3.35 -9.50 -8.98
CA ARG A 56 2.06 -9.94 -8.42
C ARG A 56 1.34 -8.81 -7.69
N VAL A 57 2.04 -7.93 -6.96
CA VAL A 57 1.39 -6.85 -6.19
C VAL A 57 1.06 -5.65 -7.06
N SER A 58 2.00 -5.15 -7.88
CA SER A 58 1.70 -4.06 -8.81
C SER A 58 0.66 -4.50 -9.84
N HIS A 59 0.69 -5.77 -10.24
CA HIS A 59 -0.26 -6.35 -11.18
C HIS A 59 -1.62 -6.66 -10.54
N ALA A 60 -1.67 -6.98 -9.24
CA ALA A 60 -2.91 -7.07 -8.46
C ALA A 60 -3.58 -5.69 -8.29
N VAL A 61 -2.78 -4.67 -7.97
CA VAL A 61 -3.23 -3.28 -7.78
C VAL A 61 -3.57 -2.61 -9.12
N SER A 62 -2.92 -2.99 -10.22
CA SER A 62 -3.29 -2.54 -11.57
C SER A 62 -4.53 -3.25 -12.11
N ARG A 63 -4.83 -4.46 -11.64
CA ARG A 63 -6.04 -5.25 -11.97
C ARG A 63 -7.21 -5.01 -11.02
N LEU A 64 -7.06 -4.14 -10.01
CA LEU A 64 -8.21 -3.52 -9.37
C LEU A 64 -9.08 -2.95 -10.51
N GLN A 65 -10.30 -3.46 -10.66
CA GLN A 65 -11.31 -2.78 -11.48
C GLN A 65 -11.58 -1.46 -10.77
N ARG A 66 -10.75 -0.46 -11.07
CA ARG A 66 -10.89 0.90 -10.58
C ARG A 66 -12.24 1.37 -11.13
N PRO A 67 -13.25 1.62 -10.29
CA PRO A 67 -14.45 2.27 -10.75
C PRO A 67 -14.06 3.58 -11.45
N ARG A 68 -14.85 4.03 -12.41
CA ARG A 68 -14.60 5.21 -13.28
C ARG A 68 -14.46 6.57 -12.53
N SER A 69 -14.19 6.57 -11.23
CA SER A 69 -14.15 7.74 -10.38
C SER A 69 -12.73 8.02 -9.86
N PHE A 70 -11.94 8.68 -10.70
CA PHE A 70 -10.76 9.47 -10.35
C PHE A 70 -11.11 10.96 -10.53
N THR A 71 -10.59 11.95 -9.79
CA THR A 71 -9.34 12.03 -9.01
C THR A 71 -9.51 13.04 -7.85
N LEU A 72 -9.38 12.59 -6.61
CA LEU A 72 -8.83 13.40 -5.53
C LEU A 72 -7.41 12.88 -5.29
N ALA A 73 -6.40 13.76 -5.33
CA ALA A 73 -5.00 13.33 -5.11
C ALA A 73 -4.85 12.70 -3.72
N MET A 74 -4.13 11.57 -3.62
CA MET A 74 -3.74 11.02 -2.31
C MET A 74 -2.81 11.98 -1.61
N GLN A 75 -3.15 12.32 -0.37
CA GLN A 75 -2.14 12.82 0.54
C GLN A 75 -1.30 11.61 0.97
N PRO A 76 0.01 11.60 0.68
CA PRO A 76 0.88 10.54 1.15
C PRO A 76 0.91 10.56 2.68
N LEU A 77 0.63 9.42 3.29
CA LEU A 77 0.70 9.18 4.73
C LEU A 77 1.98 8.42 5.08
N GLY A 78 2.43 7.54 4.20
CA GLY A 78 3.64 6.75 4.34
C GLY A 78 4.84 7.33 3.57
N PRO A 79 6.03 6.73 3.76
CA PRO A 79 7.19 7.05 2.95
C PRO A 79 6.93 6.74 1.48
N VAL A 80 7.59 7.50 0.59
CA VAL A 80 7.42 7.30 -0.85
C VAL A 80 7.91 5.89 -1.21
N PRO A 81 7.28 5.20 -2.18
CA PRO A 81 7.71 3.85 -2.55
C PRO A 81 9.22 3.76 -2.83
N SER A 82 9.81 4.75 -3.51
CA SER A 82 11.25 4.82 -3.79
C SER A 82 12.11 4.81 -2.52
N GLU A 83 11.73 5.54 -1.48
CA GLU A 83 12.44 5.57 -0.20
C GLU A 83 12.30 4.25 0.55
N THR A 84 11.13 3.63 0.46
CA THR A 84 10.89 2.32 1.05
C THR A 84 11.78 1.25 0.43
N TYR A 85 11.90 1.24 -0.91
CA TYR A 85 12.78 0.32 -1.61
C TYR A 85 14.26 0.63 -1.37
N HIS A 86 14.64 1.90 -1.32
CA HIS A 86 16.01 2.28 -0.99
C HIS A 86 16.39 1.82 0.41
N THR A 87 15.49 2.00 1.38
CA THR A 87 15.68 1.52 2.76
C THR A 87 15.78 0.00 2.80
N ALA A 88 14.91 -0.71 2.08
CA ALA A 88 14.99 -2.17 1.97
C ALA A 88 16.33 -2.64 1.39
N PHE A 89 16.83 -1.96 0.36
CA PHE A 89 18.12 -2.23 -0.27
C PHE A 89 19.28 -2.02 0.71
N LEU A 90 19.28 -0.91 1.46
CA LEU A 90 20.30 -0.66 2.48
C LEU A 90 20.25 -1.72 3.59
N LEU A 91 19.05 -2.11 4.05
CA LEU A 91 18.90 -3.16 5.05
C LEU A 91 19.43 -4.51 4.55
N ALA A 92 19.24 -4.83 3.26
CA ALA A 92 19.77 -6.06 2.68
C ALA A 92 21.30 -6.17 2.69
N GLN A 93 22.01 -5.05 2.84
CA GLN A 93 23.47 -5.05 2.97
C GLN A 93 23.95 -5.39 4.39
N VAL A 94 23.08 -5.23 5.40
CA VAL A 94 23.45 -5.33 6.81
C VAL A 94 22.69 -6.41 7.57
N MET A 95 21.64 -6.99 6.98
CA MET A 95 20.83 -8.00 7.65
C MET A 95 20.27 -9.08 6.70
N PRO A 96 19.90 -10.27 7.23
CA PRO A 96 19.25 -11.31 6.44
C PRO A 96 17.97 -10.81 5.77
N VAL A 97 17.80 -11.17 4.50
CA VAL A 97 16.68 -10.72 3.65
C VAL A 97 15.32 -11.04 4.25
N ASP A 98 15.22 -12.15 5.00
CA ASP A 98 13.98 -12.59 5.65
C ASP A 98 13.52 -11.67 6.79
N LEU A 99 14.42 -10.90 7.40
CA LEU A 99 14.10 -9.99 8.49
C LEU A 99 13.64 -8.62 8.00
N ILE A 100 14.05 -8.22 6.78
CA ILE A 100 13.76 -6.91 6.20
C ILE A 100 12.26 -6.60 6.16
N PRO A 101 11.37 -7.51 5.68
CA PRO A 101 9.93 -7.24 5.66
C PRO A 101 9.38 -6.95 7.06
N GLY A 102 9.85 -7.67 8.08
CA GLY A 102 9.41 -7.48 9.46
C GLY A 102 9.88 -6.14 10.02
N VAL A 103 11.14 -5.75 9.77
CA VAL A 103 11.68 -4.45 10.19
C VAL A 103 10.93 -3.31 9.54
N LEU A 104 10.73 -3.36 8.21
CA LEU A 104 10.00 -2.33 7.48
C LEU A 104 8.55 -2.23 7.95
N ASP A 105 7.90 -3.36 8.22
CA ASP A 105 6.54 -3.39 8.73
C ASP A 105 6.42 -2.77 10.13
N MET A 106 7.33 -3.11 11.06
CA MET A 106 7.38 -2.51 12.39
C MET A 106 7.73 -1.01 12.35
N ALA A 107 8.55 -0.61 11.38
CA ALA A 107 8.94 0.78 11.17
C ALA A 107 7.88 1.62 10.43
N GLY A 108 6.74 1.03 10.05
CA GLY A 108 5.65 1.75 9.38
C GLY A 108 5.94 2.10 7.92
N PHE A 109 6.89 1.41 7.28
CA PHE A 109 7.18 1.55 5.84
C PHE A 109 6.11 0.82 5.01
N TRP A 110 4.92 1.40 4.99
CA TRP A 110 3.76 0.88 4.28
C TRP A 110 3.51 1.67 2.99
N LEU A 111 3.01 0.98 1.98
CA LEU A 111 2.61 1.60 0.71
C LEU A 111 1.19 2.12 0.81
N ASP A 112 1.05 3.39 0.47
CA ASP A 112 -0.22 4.07 0.28
C ASP A 112 -0.89 3.63 -1.03
N VAL A 113 -2.11 3.09 -0.92
CA VAL A 113 -2.88 2.59 -2.07
C VAL A 113 -4.26 3.25 -2.10
N PRO A 114 -4.58 4.03 -3.14
CA PRO A 114 -5.93 4.54 -3.32
C PRO A 114 -6.87 3.41 -3.74
N LEU A 115 -7.96 3.22 -3.00
CA LEU A 115 -8.92 2.16 -3.27
C LEU A 115 -10.10 2.67 -4.11
N ALA A 116 -10.79 3.69 -3.64
CA ALA A 116 -11.91 4.29 -4.35
C ALA A 116 -12.12 5.75 -3.95
N SER A 117 -12.61 6.57 -4.88
CA SER A 117 -12.99 7.96 -4.59
C SER A 117 -14.25 8.32 -5.37
N ARG A 118 -15.04 9.27 -4.88
CA ARG A 118 -16.20 9.83 -5.57
C ARG A 118 -16.34 11.31 -5.23
N THR A 119 -16.59 12.13 -6.24
CA THR A 119 -16.74 13.60 -6.13
C THR A 119 -18.10 14.10 -6.62
N CYS A 120 -19.01 13.18 -6.95
CA CYS A 120 -20.36 13.49 -7.39
C CYS A 120 -21.20 13.83 -6.15
N PRO A 121 -21.69 15.08 -6.02
CA PRO A 121 -22.46 15.46 -4.85
C PRO A 121 -23.79 14.73 -4.81
N ILE A 122 -24.22 14.33 -3.62
CA ILE A 122 -25.54 13.75 -3.37
C ILE A 122 -26.14 14.36 -2.12
N THR A 123 -27.46 14.27 -2.03
CA THR A 123 -28.22 14.66 -0.85
C THR A 123 -28.99 13.44 -0.36
N VAL A 124 -28.82 13.10 0.91
CA VAL A 124 -29.50 11.98 1.56
C VAL A 124 -30.47 12.52 2.60
N ILE A 125 -31.68 12.00 2.55
CA ILE A 125 -32.78 12.29 3.47
C ILE A 125 -33.22 10.98 4.13
N GLU A 126 -34.16 11.04 5.06
CA GLU A 126 -34.64 9.87 5.79
C GLU A 126 -35.06 8.70 4.88
N THR A 127 -35.78 8.97 3.79
CA THR A 127 -36.27 7.92 2.88
C THR A 127 -35.16 7.26 2.05
N THR A 128 -34.00 7.91 1.93
CA THR A 128 -32.82 7.41 1.21
C THR A 128 -31.67 7.08 2.15
N ALA A 129 -31.92 7.02 3.45
CA ALA A 129 -30.91 6.71 4.45
C ALA A 129 -30.33 5.30 4.25
N GLY A 130 -29.03 5.16 4.48
CA GLY A 130 -28.29 3.92 4.21
C GLY A 130 -27.83 3.78 2.75
N LEU A 131 -28.00 4.81 1.92
CA LEU A 131 -27.52 4.81 0.53
C LEU A 131 -26.01 4.54 0.48
N GLU A 132 -25.62 3.55 -0.33
CA GLU A 132 -24.22 3.27 -0.65
C GLU A 132 -23.67 4.37 -1.56
N TYR A 133 -22.84 5.25 -0.99
CA TYR A 133 -22.25 6.35 -1.74
C TYR A 133 -20.95 5.94 -2.43
N LEU A 134 -20.13 5.13 -1.78
CA LEU A 134 -18.84 4.68 -2.31
C LEU A 134 -18.59 3.24 -1.88
N ALA A 135 -18.20 2.38 -2.81
CA ALA A 135 -17.81 1.02 -2.48
C ALA A 135 -16.59 0.58 -3.29
N VAL A 136 -15.87 -0.38 -2.75
CA VAL A 136 -14.73 -1.02 -3.39
C VAL A 136 -14.73 -2.52 -3.11
N ASP A 137 -14.56 -3.29 -4.17
CA ASP A 137 -14.32 -4.73 -4.10
C ASP A 137 -12.81 -4.97 -4.10
N LEU A 138 -12.28 -5.55 -3.02
CA LEU A 138 -10.87 -5.90 -2.96
C LEU A 138 -10.60 -7.09 -3.89
N PRO A 139 -9.52 -7.07 -4.68
CA PRO A 139 -9.22 -8.10 -5.65
C PRO A 139 -8.78 -9.35 -4.89
N GLU A 140 -9.08 -10.54 -5.40
CA GLU A 140 -8.68 -11.80 -4.73
C GLU A 140 -7.17 -11.92 -4.51
N THR A 141 -6.38 -11.24 -5.35
CA THR A 141 -4.93 -11.15 -5.28
C THR A 141 -4.42 -10.21 -4.18
N PHE A 142 -5.31 -9.51 -3.47
CA PHE A 142 -4.97 -8.66 -2.34
C PHE A 142 -4.32 -9.51 -1.23
N PRO A 143 -3.19 -9.06 -0.64
CA PRO A 143 -2.48 -9.85 0.35
C PRO A 143 -3.37 -10.26 1.53
N ALA A 144 -3.38 -11.55 1.83
CA ALA A 144 -3.85 -12.01 3.14
C ALA A 144 -2.99 -11.35 4.23
N LYS A 145 -3.63 -10.74 5.22
CA LYS A 145 -2.98 -10.05 6.35
C LYS A 145 -2.01 -8.92 5.96
N GLY A 146 -2.08 -8.40 4.72
CA GLY A 146 -1.20 -7.32 4.28
C GLY A 146 -1.77 -5.92 4.50
N LEU A 147 -3.04 -5.80 4.89
CA LEU A 147 -3.65 -4.52 5.23
C LEU A 147 -3.12 -4.03 6.59
N ARG A 148 -2.71 -2.76 6.65
CA ARG A 148 -2.22 -2.11 7.87
C ARG A 148 -3.09 -0.97 8.32
N SER A 149 -3.68 -0.23 7.39
CA SER A 149 -4.73 0.71 7.75
C SER A 149 -5.73 0.93 6.63
N LEU A 150 -6.91 1.39 7.01
CA LEU A 150 -7.93 1.95 6.12
C LEU A 150 -8.20 3.38 6.53
N THR A 151 -8.25 4.28 5.56
CA THR A 151 -8.54 5.70 5.78
C THR A 151 -9.78 6.08 4.98
N PHE A 152 -10.75 6.68 5.67
CA PHE A 152 -11.99 7.17 5.10
C PHE A 152 -11.96 8.69 5.20
N THR A 153 -12.10 9.35 4.05
CA THR A 153 -12.15 10.82 3.98
C THR A 153 -13.46 11.22 3.34
N VAL A 154 -14.25 12.03 4.02
CA VAL A 154 -15.59 12.45 3.57
C VAL A 154 -15.73 13.95 3.71
N THR A 155 -16.17 14.63 2.66
CA THR A 155 -16.53 16.05 2.69
C THR A 155 -18.04 16.17 2.63
N SER A 156 -18.65 16.62 3.72
CA SER A 156 -20.10 16.68 3.88
C SER A 156 -20.53 17.82 4.78
N LYS A 157 -21.83 18.09 4.81
CA LYS A 157 -22.47 18.98 5.77
C LYS A 157 -23.86 18.49 6.14
N ASP A 158 -24.38 19.09 7.19
CA ASP A 158 -25.74 18.90 7.64
C ASP A 158 -26.71 19.85 6.89
N GLN A 159 -28.00 19.80 7.24
CA GLN A 159 -29.05 20.61 6.62
C GLN A 159 -28.83 22.13 6.78
N GLY A 160 -28.00 22.56 7.75
CA GLY A 160 -27.59 23.95 7.91
C GLY A 160 -28.54 24.82 8.74
N TRP A 161 -29.51 24.20 9.41
CA TRP A 161 -30.48 24.83 10.30
C TRP A 161 -30.98 23.83 11.35
N GLY A 162 -31.51 24.33 12.47
CA GLY A 162 -32.10 23.55 13.55
C GLY A 162 -32.91 24.46 14.47
N TRP A 163 -33.68 23.88 15.40
CA TRP A 163 -34.40 24.66 16.41
C TRP A 163 -33.68 24.71 17.75
N ASP A 164 -32.77 23.76 17.98
CA ASP A 164 -32.03 23.67 19.23
C ASP A 164 -30.66 24.36 19.12
N ASN A 165 -30.68 25.67 19.39
CA ASN A 165 -29.50 26.52 19.29
C ASN A 165 -28.34 26.07 20.21
N HIS A 166 -28.60 25.30 21.27
CA HIS A 166 -27.57 24.84 22.20
C HIS A 166 -26.56 23.89 21.54
N PHE A 167 -26.98 23.16 20.49
CA PHE A 167 -26.13 22.19 19.81
C PHE A 167 -25.55 22.72 18.50
N PHE A 168 -25.84 23.96 18.12
CA PHE A 168 -25.38 24.52 16.85
C PHE A 168 -23.86 24.47 16.73
N ASN A 169 -23.40 24.08 15.55
CA ASN A 169 -21.97 23.95 15.25
C ASN A 169 -21.21 22.93 16.12
N THR A 170 -21.93 22.07 16.85
CA THR A 170 -21.34 20.95 17.59
C THR A 170 -21.60 19.62 16.89
N TYR A 171 -20.90 18.57 17.29
CA TYR A 171 -21.20 17.20 16.84
C TYR A 171 -22.33 16.54 17.65
N MET A 172 -22.80 17.21 18.71
CA MET A 172 -23.85 16.69 19.56
C MET A 172 -25.20 16.83 18.88
N ASN A 173 -26.08 15.86 19.14
CA ASN A 173 -27.44 15.81 18.61
C ASN A 173 -27.54 15.86 17.08
N SER A 174 -26.45 15.60 16.33
CA SER A 174 -26.53 15.49 14.88
C SER A 174 -27.06 14.11 14.46
N HIS A 175 -28.05 14.13 13.59
CA HIS A 175 -28.73 12.97 13.04
C HIS A 175 -28.34 12.71 11.58
N THR A 176 -27.19 13.22 11.14
CA THR A 176 -26.57 12.87 9.86
C THR A 176 -25.18 12.26 10.09
N TRP A 177 -24.96 11.06 9.55
CA TRP A 177 -23.73 10.29 9.80
C TRP A 177 -23.36 9.38 8.64
N PHE A 178 -22.20 8.74 8.77
CA PHE A 178 -21.66 7.77 7.82
C PHE A 178 -21.32 6.48 8.51
N GLU A 179 -21.55 5.37 7.82
CA GLU A 179 -21.15 4.04 8.26
C GLU A 179 -20.27 3.37 7.22
N VAL A 180 -19.35 2.54 7.70
CA VAL A 180 -18.60 1.61 6.87
C VAL A 180 -19.21 0.24 7.03
N VAL A 181 -19.58 -0.37 5.91
CA VAL A 181 -20.10 -1.73 5.84
C VAL A 181 -19.04 -2.61 5.18
N VAL A 182 -18.58 -3.62 5.93
CA VAL A 182 -17.63 -4.62 5.44
C VAL A 182 -18.39 -5.91 5.14
N TYR A 183 -18.43 -6.29 3.86
CA TYR A 183 -19.01 -7.55 3.40
C TYR A 183 -17.90 -8.61 3.32
N PRO A 184 -17.99 -9.68 4.13
CA PRO A 184 -17.00 -10.74 4.14
C PRO A 184 -16.90 -11.42 2.76
N SER A 185 -15.68 -11.80 2.38
CA SER A 185 -15.45 -12.61 1.18
C SER A 185 -16.17 -13.97 1.28
N ASN A 186 -16.98 -14.27 0.25
CA ASN A 186 -17.70 -15.54 0.10
C ASN A 186 -16.76 -16.74 -0.21
N SER A 187 -15.48 -16.50 -0.53
CA SER A 187 -14.51 -17.52 -0.95
C SER A 187 -13.63 -18.06 0.20
N GLY A 188 -14.17 -18.12 1.43
CA GLY A 188 -13.52 -18.86 2.51
C GLY A 188 -13.58 -20.38 2.28
N PRO A 189 -12.63 -21.18 2.82
CA PRO A 189 -12.74 -22.62 2.77
C PRO A 189 -14.04 -23.04 3.45
N SER A 190 -14.96 -23.60 2.65
CA SER A 190 -16.25 -24.14 3.06
C SER A 190 -16.06 -25.29 4.04
N THR A 191 -15.76 -24.97 5.29
CA THR A 191 -15.93 -25.90 6.40
C THR A 191 -17.44 -25.95 6.67
N ALA A 192 -18.00 -27.16 6.61
CA ALA A 192 -19.44 -27.46 6.60
C ALA A 192 -20.24 -27.00 7.84
N SER A 193 -19.66 -26.15 8.70
CA SER A 193 -20.23 -25.60 9.93
C SER A 193 -20.21 -24.07 10.01
N SER A 194 -19.71 -23.34 9.01
CA SER A 194 -19.61 -21.88 9.09
C SER A 194 -20.95 -21.21 8.75
N ARG A 195 -21.60 -20.61 9.77
CA ARG A 195 -22.72 -19.67 9.57
C ARG A 195 -22.33 -18.59 8.54
N PRO A 196 -23.25 -18.13 7.68
CA PRO A 196 -22.97 -17.02 6.77
C PRO A 196 -22.45 -15.83 7.58
N ARG A 197 -21.27 -15.33 7.22
CA ARG A 197 -20.69 -14.17 7.90
C ARG A 197 -21.50 -12.95 7.48
N LEU A 198 -22.23 -12.37 8.44
CA LEU A 198 -23.03 -11.18 8.20
C LEU A 198 -22.13 -9.96 7.94
N PRO A 199 -22.60 -8.98 7.16
CA PRO A 199 -21.87 -7.73 7.00
C PRO A 199 -21.74 -7.01 8.34
N VAL A 200 -20.56 -6.43 8.57
CA VAL A 200 -20.29 -5.63 9.77
C VAL A 200 -20.44 -4.16 9.39
N ALA A 201 -21.46 -3.50 9.91
CA ALA A 201 -21.69 -2.06 9.75
C ALA A 201 -21.21 -1.31 10.99
N ARG A 202 -20.51 -0.20 10.79
CA ARG A 202 -20.00 0.63 11.89
C ARG A 202 -20.06 2.11 11.54
N LYS A 203 -20.70 2.90 12.40
CA LYS A 203 -20.68 4.37 12.35
C LYS A 203 -19.27 4.92 12.57
N ILE A 204 -18.83 5.79 11.66
CA ILE A 204 -17.46 6.35 11.68
C ILE A 204 -17.42 7.87 11.80
N ILE A 205 -18.37 8.59 11.20
CA ILE A 205 -18.35 10.05 11.10
C ILE A 205 -19.76 10.55 11.39
N THR A 206 -19.86 11.65 12.14
CA THR A 206 -21.11 12.40 12.31
C THR A 206 -20.87 13.82 11.83
N ASN A 207 -21.83 14.41 11.11
CA ASN A 207 -21.70 15.80 10.69
C ASN A 207 -21.87 16.75 11.88
N VAL A 208 -21.56 18.01 11.63
CA VAL A 208 -21.77 19.09 12.60
C VAL A 208 -23.22 19.55 12.53
N HIS A 209 -23.91 19.51 13.66
CA HIS A 209 -25.31 19.87 13.80
C HIS A 209 -25.60 21.27 13.25
N ALA A 210 -26.58 21.35 12.35
CA ALA A 210 -27.00 22.59 11.70
C ALA A 210 -25.86 23.34 11.00
N GLY A 211 -24.76 22.64 10.68
CA GLY A 211 -23.59 23.22 10.04
C GLY A 211 -23.87 23.56 8.57
N ARG A 212 -23.70 24.83 8.20
CA ARG A 212 -23.89 25.30 6.81
C ARG A 212 -22.69 25.06 5.91
N GLU A 213 -21.51 24.91 6.50
CA GLU A 213 -20.26 24.76 5.79
C GLU A 213 -19.92 23.27 5.60
N TYR A 214 -19.38 22.94 4.42
CA TYR A 214 -18.81 21.63 4.17
C TYR A 214 -17.56 21.43 5.04
N LYS A 215 -17.54 20.33 5.77
CA LYS A 215 -16.38 19.89 6.55
C LYS A 215 -15.83 18.59 5.99
N THR A 216 -14.51 18.48 5.99
CA THR A 216 -13.81 17.25 5.63
C THR A 216 -13.47 16.50 6.91
N HIS A 217 -14.00 15.28 7.02
CA HIS A 217 -13.77 14.35 8.11
C HIS A 217 -12.84 13.24 7.62
N THR A 218 -11.81 12.93 8.41
CA THR A 218 -10.88 11.84 8.13
C THR A 218 -10.85 10.88 9.31
N VAL A 219 -11.15 9.61 9.05
CA VAL A 219 -11.10 8.54 10.05
C VAL A 219 -10.17 7.45 9.56
N ARG A 220 -9.25 7.03 10.43
CA ARG A 220 -8.28 5.97 10.13
C ARG A 220 -8.51 4.80 11.07
N TRP A 221 -8.62 3.61 10.49
CA TRP A 221 -8.63 2.34 11.19
C TRP A 221 -7.29 1.66 11.01
N SER A 222 -6.68 1.22 12.10
CA SER A 222 -5.37 0.56 12.09
C SER A 222 -5.48 -0.94 12.36
N HIS A 223 -4.49 -1.68 11.87
CA HIS A 223 -4.23 -3.06 12.26
C HIS A 223 -3.96 -3.18 13.78
N ASP A 224 -3.27 -2.19 14.36
CA ASP A 224 -2.96 -2.06 15.79
C ASP A 224 -3.83 -0.98 16.46
N ASP A 225 -5.11 -0.91 16.09
CA ASP A 225 -6.00 0.07 16.69
C ASP A 225 -6.17 -0.18 18.20
N LYS A 226 -6.36 0.88 18.98
CA LYS A 226 -6.66 0.77 20.42
C LYS A 226 -8.00 0.10 20.65
N ASP A 227 -8.94 0.31 19.72
CA ASP A 227 -10.19 -0.43 19.68
C ASP A 227 -9.93 -1.81 19.05
N GLU A 228 -9.89 -2.84 19.89
CA GLU A 228 -9.60 -4.21 19.48
C GLU A 228 -10.64 -4.76 18.49
N GLU A 229 -11.87 -4.25 18.47
CA GLU A 229 -12.88 -4.65 17.47
C GLU A 229 -12.55 -4.07 16.09
N ILE A 230 -12.04 -2.83 16.03
CA ILE A 230 -11.52 -2.23 14.80
C ILE A 230 -10.27 -3.00 14.33
N GLY A 231 -9.34 -3.27 15.25
CA GLY A 231 -8.13 -4.05 14.95
C GLY A 231 -8.47 -5.43 14.39
N LYS A 232 -9.37 -6.17 15.02
CA LYS A 232 -9.88 -7.47 14.52
C LYS A 232 -10.53 -7.34 13.15
N LEU A 233 -11.36 -6.30 12.94
CA LEU A 233 -12.02 -6.06 11.67
C LEU A 233 -10.99 -5.84 10.56
N VAL A 234 -10.02 -4.93 10.75
CA VAL A 234 -8.95 -4.66 9.78
C VAL A 234 -8.13 -5.91 9.50
N ARG A 235 -7.78 -6.70 10.53
CA ARG A 235 -7.06 -7.98 10.39
C ARG A 235 -7.87 -9.05 9.63
N SER A 236 -9.20 -8.96 9.64
CA SER A 236 -10.09 -9.90 8.95
C SER A 236 -10.24 -9.63 7.46
N ILE A 237 -9.96 -8.40 7.01
CA ILE A 237 -10.12 -7.98 5.61
C ILE A 237 -9.05 -8.65 4.74
N ARG A 238 -9.50 -9.23 3.63
CA ARG A 238 -8.69 -9.98 2.67
C ARG A 238 -9.21 -9.78 1.25
N GLY A 239 -8.51 -10.33 0.25
CA GLY A 239 -9.00 -10.36 -1.12
C GLY A 239 -10.43 -10.91 -1.24
N GLY A 240 -11.23 -10.29 -2.10
CA GLY A 240 -12.66 -10.58 -2.28
C GLY A 240 -13.59 -9.95 -1.24
N THR A 241 -13.08 -9.15 -0.30
CA THR A 241 -13.93 -8.39 0.65
C THR A 241 -14.44 -7.13 -0.02
N ARG A 242 -15.73 -6.81 0.13
CA ARG A 242 -16.29 -5.52 -0.32
C ARG A 242 -16.39 -4.56 0.86
N ILE A 243 -15.94 -3.33 0.68
CA ILE A 243 -16.02 -2.26 1.67
C ILE A 243 -16.89 -1.17 1.07
N ALA A 244 -17.96 -0.80 1.76
CA ALA A 244 -18.89 0.24 1.37
C ALA A 244 -18.98 1.34 2.42
N LEU A 245 -19.14 2.57 1.97
CA LEU A 245 -19.43 3.75 2.77
C LEU A 245 -20.89 4.15 2.50
N THR A 246 -21.72 4.05 3.53
CA THR A 246 -23.13 4.39 3.48
C THR A 246 -23.39 5.72 4.19
N VAL A 247 -24.38 6.44 3.70
CA VAL A 247 -24.73 7.79 4.14
C VAL A 247 -26.09 7.76 4.78
N TRP A 248 -26.21 8.42 5.93
CA TRP A 248 -27.41 8.40 6.75
C TRP A 248 -27.88 9.80 7.09
N ALA A 249 -29.19 9.96 7.10
CA ALA A 249 -29.92 11.08 7.65
C ALA A 249 -31.15 10.52 8.36
N HIS A 250 -31.41 10.95 9.59
CA HIS A 250 -32.51 10.44 10.39
C HIS A 250 -33.48 11.57 10.72
N TYR A 251 -34.78 11.28 10.58
CA TYR A 251 -35.91 12.22 10.62
C TYR A 251 -36.12 13.08 9.36
N PRO A 252 -37.38 13.49 9.07
CA PRO A 252 -37.74 14.14 7.81
C PRO A 252 -37.03 15.47 7.52
N ALA A 253 -36.68 16.23 8.57
CA ALA A 253 -36.07 17.54 8.45
C ALA A 253 -34.53 17.51 8.32
N TRP A 254 -33.92 16.33 8.42
CA TRP A 254 -32.47 16.16 8.39
C TRP A 254 -32.01 15.76 7.00
N VAL A 255 -30.93 16.41 6.58
CA VAL A 255 -30.41 16.32 5.23
C VAL A 255 -28.89 16.20 5.32
N ASN A 256 -28.35 15.10 4.80
CA ASN A 256 -26.91 14.89 4.71
C ASN A 256 -26.46 15.20 3.29
N ASP A 257 -25.81 16.36 3.12
CA ASP A 257 -25.24 16.76 1.84
C ASP A 257 -23.79 16.30 1.77
N VAL A 258 -23.52 15.39 0.83
CA VAL A 258 -22.20 14.82 0.62
C VAL A 258 -21.62 15.37 -0.67
N ARG A 259 -20.44 15.98 -0.59
CA ARG A 259 -19.75 16.52 -1.76
C ARG A 259 -18.80 15.51 -2.36
N SER A 260 -18.06 14.80 -1.51
CA SER A 260 -17.07 13.82 -1.95
C SER A 260 -16.74 12.85 -0.84
N ALA A 261 -16.31 11.64 -1.21
CA ALA A 261 -15.76 10.67 -0.29
C ALA A 261 -14.64 9.88 -0.93
N ARG A 262 -13.82 9.26 -0.08
CA ARG A 262 -12.68 8.46 -0.50
C ARG A 262 -12.34 7.39 0.53
N ILE A 263 -11.90 6.24 0.01
CA ILE A 263 -11.35 5.13 0.76
C ILE A 263 -9.92 4.89 0.28
N ASP A 264 -8.99 4.90 1.22
CA ASP A 264 -7.57 4.61 1.00
C ASP A 264 -7.11 3.50 1.94
N CYS A 265 -6.02 2.82 1.58
CA CYS A 265 -5.40 1.87 2.47
C CYS A 265 -3.88 1.97 2.49
N GLN A 266 -3.30 1.44 3.56
CA GLN A 266 -1.86 1.19 3.66
C GLN A 266 -1.63 -0.31 3.72
N VAL A 267 -0.67 -0.79 2.93
CA VAL A 267 -0.29 -2.21 2.86
C VAL A 267 1.20 -2.40 3.03
N ASN A 268 1.63 -3.58 3.47
CA ASN A 268 3.06 -3.89 3.58
C ASN A 268 3.77 -3.74 2.25
N ALA A 269 4.89 -3.00 2.25
CA ALA A 269 5.69 -2.77 1.05
C ALA A 269 6.44 -4.02 0.58
N VAL A 270 6.97 -4.79 1.52
CA VAL A 270 7.78 -5.98 1.26
C VAL A 270 7.16 -7.18 1.97
N ARG A 271 7.19 -8.35 1.32
CA ARG A 271 6.68 -9.60 1.88
C ARG A 271 7.82 -10.58 2.13
N LYS A 272 7.68 -11.42 3.15
CA LYS A 272 8.48 -12.65 3.27
C LYS A 272 8.13 -13.56 2.09
N MET A 273 9.16 -14.08 1.42
CA MET A 273 9.01 -15.10 0.37
C MET A 273 8.64 -16.46 0.98
#